data_AF-A0A6I3MFW8-F1
#
_entry.id   AF-A0A6I3MFW8-F1
#
_cell.length_a   1.000
_cell.length_b   1.000
_cell.length_c   1.000
_cell.angle_alpha   90.00
_cell.angle_beta   90.00
_cell.angle_gamma   90.00
#
_symmetry.space_group_name_H-M   'P 1'
#
loop_
_entity.id
_entity.type
_entity.pdbx_description
1 polymer ?
#
loop_
_entity_poly.entity_id
_entity_poly.type
_entity_poly.pdbx_seq_one_letter_code
_entity_poly.pdbx_strand_id
1 'polypeptide(L)'
;MQEANKTATNEDSIMQSFAEFLSDLWFEVEFRKHPEYLTEIFEYILETEIGNDLELRNKMMSCIKASKMLAKALEPFSDQEIEKACAVIRTV
;
A
#
# COMPACT_ATOMS: atom_id res chain seq x y z
N MET A 1 11.01 -21.38 35.95
CA MET A 1 11.63 -21.49 34.61
C MET A 1 10.64 -20.90 33.62
N GLN A 2 11.12 -20.08 32.70
CA GLN A 2 10.36 -19.11 31.91
C GLN A 2 9.21 -19.72 31.12
N GLU A 3 7.99 -19.20 31.31
CA GLU A 3 6.87 -19.35 30.39
C GLU A 3 7.19 -18.52 29.14
N ALA A 4 7.57 -19.19 28.06
CA ALA A 4 7.69 -18.56 26.76
C ALA A 4 6.28 -18.24 26.26
N ASN A 5 5.82 -17.00 26.48
CA ASN A 5 4.72 -16.38 25.76
C ASN A 5 5.07 -16.39 24.27
N LYS A 6 4.70 -17.47 23.60
CA LYS A 6 4.74 -17.61 22.16
C LYS A 6 3.51 -16.88 21.63
N THR A 7 3.57 -15.55 21.61
CA THR A 7 2.67 -14.75 20.77
C THR A 7 3.00 -15.12 19.33
N ALA A 8 2.34 -16.15 18.83
CA ALA A 8 2.25 -16.41 17.41
C ALA A 8 1.44 -15.24 16.83
N THR A 9 2.14 -14.16 16.50
CA THR A 9 1.60 -13.08 15.67
C THR A 9 1.29 -13.75 14.34
N ASN A 10 0.04 -14.15 14.16
CA ASN A 10 -0.39 -14.91 13.00
C ASN A 10 -0.29 -13.97 11.80
N GLU A 11 0.57 -14.28 10.83
CA GLU A 11 0.84 -13.40 9.67
C GLU A 11 -0.45 -12.98 8.98
N ASP A 12 -1.45 -13.86 8.94
CA ASP A 12 -2.80 -13.58 8.43
C ASP A 12 -3.51 -12.44 9.18
N SER A 13 -3.37 -12.39 10.51
CA SER A 13 -3.94 -11.31 11.32
C SER A 13 -3.23 -9.99 11.05
N ILE A 14 -1.91 -10.01 10.85
CA ILE A 14 -1.16 -8.82 10.49
C ILE A 14 -1.60 -8.33 9.12
N MET A 15 -1.70 -9.24 8.14
CA MET A 15 -2.12 -8.92 6.78
C MET A 15 -3.55 -8.40 6.73
N GLN A 16 -4.45 -8.95 7.55
CA GLN A 16 -5.83 -8.49 7.64
C GLN A 16 -5.91 -7.09 8.26
N SER A 17 -5.23 -6.85 9.39
CA SER A 17 -5.18 -5.50 9.97
C SER A 17 -4.50 -4.48 9.06
N PHE A 18 -3.52 -4.92 8.25
CA PHE A 18 -2.90 -4.08 7.24
C PHE A 18 -3.87 -3.76 6.10
N ALA A 19 -4.66 -4.74 5.66
CA ALA A 19 -5.70 -4.54 4.64
C ALA A 19 -6.83 -3.61 5.13
N GLU A 20 -7.27 -3.77 6.38
CA GLU A 20 -8.25 -2.90 7.04
C GLU A 20 -7.68 -1.48 7.18
N PHE A 21 -6.45 -1.33 7.65
CA PHE A 21 -5.76 -0.04 7.72
C PHE A 21 -5.63 0.63 6.35
N LEU A 22 -5.23 -0.11 5.31
CA LEU A 22 -5.14 0.42 3.94
C LEU A 22 -6.52 0.79 3.39
N SER A 23 -7.57 0.03 3.72
CA SER A 23 -8.95 0.36 3.39
C SER A 23 -9.37 1.69 4.04
N ASP A 24 -9.15 1.85 5.34
CA ASP A 24 -9.54 3.07 6.06
C ASP A 24 -8.73 4.28 5.59
N LEU A 25 -7.42 4.10 5.36
CA LEU A 25 -6.54 5.13 4.80
C LEU A 25 -6.91 5.51 3.36
N TRP A 26 -7.47 4.59 2.56
CA TRP A 26 -7.95 4.89 1.20
C TRP A 26 -9.16 5.81 1.16
N PHE A 27 -9.95 5.90 2.24
CA PHE A 27 -11.20 6.67 2.26
C PHE A 27 -11.16 7.95 3.10
N GLU A 28 -10.19 8.14 4.00
CA GLU A 28 -10.08 9.35 4.83
C GLU A 28 -9.31 10.51 4.17
N VAL A 29 -9.61 10.80 2.89
CA VAL A 29 -9.12 11.98 2.14
C VAL A 29 -7.71 11.73 1.56
N GLU A 30 -7.65 11.77 0.21
CA GLU A 30 -6.46 11.70 -0.67
C GLU A 30 -6.14 10.37 -1.36
N PHE A 31 -7.16 9.65 -1.86
CA PHE A 31 -6.95 8.52 -2.79
C PHE A 31 -5.97 8.84 -3.94
N ARG A 32 -5.94 10.10 -4.40
CA ARG A 32 -4.95 10.56 -5.40
C ARG A 32 -3.51 10.62 -4.91
N LYS A 33 -3.26 10.82 -3.62
CA LYS A 33 -1.91 10.87 -3.07
C LYS A 33 -1.38 9.50 -2.66
N HIS A 34 -2.24 8.49 -2.54
CA HIS A 34 -1.81 7.11 -2.29
C HIS A 34 -0.74 6.60 -3.28
N PRO A 35 -0.88 6.79 -4.61
CA PRO A 35 0.18 6.49 -5.55
C PRO A 35 1.53 7.16 -5.25
N GLU A 36 1.50 8.40 -4.73
CA GLU A 36 2.69 9.16 -4.36
C GLU A 36 3.31 8.60 -3.08
N TYR A 37 2.51 8.34 -2.05
CA TYR A 37 2.99 7.73 -0.80
C TYR A 37 3.58 6.34 -1.00
N LEU A 38 2.93 5.49 -1.82
CA LEU A 38 3.46 4.17 -2.17
C LEU A 38 4.79 4.28 -2.91
N THR A 39 4.92 5.26 -3.81
CA THR A 39 6.17 5.52 -4.52
C THR A 39 7.27 5.93 -3.54
N GLU A 40 6.99 6.87 -2.64
CA GLU A 40 7.93 7.40 -1.66
C GLU A 40 8.47 6.32 -0.73
N ILE A 41 7.61 5.41 -0.24
CA ILE A 41 8.04 4.29 0.62
C ILE A 41 9.09 3.43 -0.08
N PHE A 42 8.86 3.05 -1.34
CA PHE A 42 9.81 2.22 -2.08
C PHE A 42 11.08 2.98 -2.44
N GLU A 43 10.98 4.27 -2.76
CA GLU A 43 12.14 5.12 -3.01
C GLU A 43 13.04 5.21 -1.75
N TYR A 44 12.47 5.39 -0.55
CA TYR A 44 13.24 5.35 0.69
C TYR A 44 13.89 3.98 0.94
N ILE A 45 13.17 2.87 0.75
CA ILE A 45 13.75 1.53 0.98
C ILE A 45 14.91 1.27 0.02
N LEU A 46 14.82 1.75 -1.22
CA LEU A 46 15.88 1.63 -2.24
C LEU A 46 17.18 2.36 -1.86
N GLU A 47 17.10 3.37 -1.00
CA GLU A 47 18.27 4.09 -0.47
C GLU A 47 18.96 3.37 0.70
N THR A 48 18.32 2.34 1.27
CA THR A 48 18.89 1.54 2.37
C THR A 48 19.70 0.35 1.87
N GLU A 49 20.38 -0.36 2.79
CA GLU A 49 21.09 -1.61 2.47
C GLU A 49 20.18 -2.68 1.85
N ILE A 50 18.87 -2.67 2.17
CA ILE A 50 17.87 -3.57 1.58
C ILE A 50 17.77 -3.34 0.05
N GLY A 51 17.93 -2.08 -0.40
CA GLY A 51 17.92 -1.71 -1.82
C GLY A 51 19.11 -2.24 -2.63
N ASN A 52 20.14 -2.81 -1.98
CA ASN A 52 21.26 -3.45 -2.65
C ASN A 52 20.95 -4.88 -3.09
N ASP A 53 19.91 -5.51 -2.54
CA ASP A 53 19.44 -6.80 -3.03
C ASP A 53 18.79 -6.62 -4.41
N LEU A 54 19.38 -7.26 -5.42
CA LEU A 54 18.98 -7.06 -6.82
C LEU A 54 17.55 -7.53 -7.10
N GLU A 55 17.11 -8.61 -6.46
CA GLU A 55 15.77 -9.16 -6.67
C GLU A 55 14.71 -8.24 -6.06
N LEU A 56 14.91 -7.84 -4.80
CA LEU A 56 14.04 -6.90 -4.09
C LEU A 56 14.01 -5.54 -4.78
N ARG A 57 15.16 -5.04 -5.21
CA ARG A 57 15.26 -3.79 -5.98
C ARG A 57 14.38 -3.83 -7.23
N ASN A 58 14.45 -4.91 -8.02
CA ASN A 58 13.63 -5.05 -9.23
C ASN A 58 12.13 -5.09 -8.91
N LYS A 59 11.74 -5.74 -7.81
CA LYS A 59 10.35 -5.75 -7.34
C LYS A 59 9.90 -4.35 -6.91
N MET A 60 10.70 -3.64 -6.11
CA MET A 60 10.42 -2.26 -5.68
C MET A 60 10.28 -1.29 -6.86
N MET A 61 11.18 -1.36 -7.84
CA MET A 61 11.09 -0.58 -9.08
C MET A 61 9.81 -0.88 -9.87
N SER A 62 9.36 -2.14 -9.88
CA SER A 62 8.09 -2.52 -10.52
C SER A 62 6.88 -1.96 -9.77
N CYS A 63 6.90 -1.96 -8.43
CA CYS A 63 5.86 -1.35 -7.60
C CYS A 63 5.79 0.18 -7.78
N ILE A 64 6.94 0.86 -7.87
CA ILE A 64 7.02 2.29 -8.20
C ILE A 64 6.38 2.56 -9.57
N LYS A 65 6.70 1.76 -10.58
CA LYS A 65 6.11 1.90 -11.91
C LYS A 65 4.60 1.70 -11.89
N ALA A 66 4.11 0.68 -11.19
CA ALA A 66 2.68 0.41 -11.06
C ALA A 66 1.95 1.57 -10.35
N SER A 67 2.55 2.12 -9.29
CA SER A 67 2.00 3.28 -8.56
C SER A 67 1.90 4.52 -9.47
N LYS A 68 2.95 4.83 -10.23
CA LYS A 68 2.94 5.93 -11.21
C LYS A 68 1.91 5.72 -12.32
N MET A 69 1.70 4.47 -12.77
CA MET A 69 0.65 4.13 -13.72
C MET A 69 -0.75 4.30 -13.14
N LEU A 70 -0.95 3.96 -11.86
CA LEU A 70 -2.21 4.17 -11.16
C LEU A 70 -2.54 5.66 -11.05
N ALA A 71 -1.58 6.50 -10.65
CA ALA A 71 -1.78 7.96 -10.61
C ALA A 71 -2.26 8.50 -11.97
N LYS A 72 -1.60 8.09 -13.05
CA LYS A 72 -1.97 8.48 -14.42
C LYS A 72 -3.34 7.95 -14.85
N ALA A 73 -3.70 6.74 -14.43
CA ALA A 73 -5.00 6.16 -14.72
C ALA A 73 -6.13 6.91 -14.00
N LEU A 74 -5.85 7.48 -12.83
CA LEU A 74 -6.82 8.25 -12.04
C LEU A 74 -6.92 9.73 -12.46
N GLU A 75 -5.91 10.27 -13.15
CA GLU A 75 -5.85 11.67 -13.62
C GLU A 75 -7.14 12.16 -14.32
N PRO A 76 -7.82 11.39 -15.19
CA PRO A 76 -9.02 11.84 -15.90
C PRO A 76 -10.28 11.95 -15.04
N PHE A 77 -10.29 11.37 -13.84
CA PHE A 77 -11.47 11.28 -12.99
C PHE A 77 -11.43 12.35 -11.90
N SER A 78 -12.58 12.86 -11.48
CA SER A 78 -12.70 13.71 -10.29
C SER A 78 -12.66 12.89 -9.00
N ASP A 79 -12.36 13.54 -7.86
CA ASP A 79 -12.33 12.86 -6.57
C ASP A 79 -13.68 12.25 -6.19
N GLN A 80 -14.77 12.95 -6.53
CA GLN A 80 -16.14 12.47 -6.31
C GLN A 80 -16.46 11.22 -7.14
N GLU A 81 -15.98 11.13 -8.38
CA GLU A 81 -16.18 9.96 -9.23
C GLU A 81 -15.41 8.74 -8.70
N ILE A 82 -14.19 8.97 -8.21
CA ILE A 82 -13.36 7.95 -7.58
C ILE A 82 -14.02 7.47 -6.28
N GLU A 83 -14.38 8.37 -5.38
CA GLU A 83 -15.07 8.04 -4.12
C GLU A 83 -16.35 7.25 -4.36
N LYS A 84 -17.16 7.67 -5.33
CA LYS A 84 -18.40 6.97 -5.70
C LYS A 84 -18.11 5.56 -6.21
N ALA A 85 -17.09 5.38 -7.05
CA ALA A 85 -16.70 4.06 -7.54
C ALA A 85 -16.22 3.15 -6.40
N CYS A 86 -15.41 3.69 -5.48
CA CYS A 86 -14.91 2.96 -4.32
C CYS A 86 -16.04 2.62 -3.31
N ALA A 87 -17.03 3.50 -3.13
CA ALA A 87 -18.17 3.24 -2.25
C ALA A 87 -19.03 2.06 -2.72
N VAL A 88 -19.15 1.84 -4.04
CA VAL A 88 -19.87 0.68 -4.60
C VAL A 88 -19.19 -0.64 -4.25
N ILE A 89 -17.85 -0.65 -4.17
CA ILE A 89 -17.06 -1.84 -3.78
C ILE A 89 -17.35 -2.24 -2.33
N ARG A 90 -17.67 -1.29 -1.44
CA ARG A 90 -17.94 -1.54 -0.01
C ARG A 90 -19.24 -2.30 0.26
N THR A 91 -20.14 -2.37 -0.72
CA THR A 91 -21.47 -3.01 -0.60
C THR A 91 -21.54 -4.43 -1.15
N VAL A 92 -20.43 -4.98 -1.65
CA VAL A 92 -20.30 -6.37 -2.12
C VAL A 92 -19.50 -7.17 -1.12
#